data_AF-A0A229NTZ3-F1
#
_entry.id   AF-A0A229NTZ3-F1
#
_cell.length_a   1.000
_cell.length_b   1.000
_cell.length_c   1.000
_cell.angle_alpha   90.00
_cell.angle_beta   90.00
_cell.angle_gamma   90.00
#
_symmetry.space_group_name_H-M   'P 1'
#
loop_
_entity.id
_entity.type
_entity.pdbx_description
1 polymer ?
#
loop_
_entity_poly.entity_id
_entity_poly.type
_entity_poly.pdbx_seq_one_letter_code
_entity_poly.pdbx_strand_id
1 'polypeptide(L)'
;MMQPDSSSAAQETESKRAVYPEDGIETTLIPALLLGSRAFVEQQQLSAPGTLTLLEGDLIEIEVESPDRFRLGDPIWLTVNSPSGSYRMSTRVIGRRPKSLALLFPYERFRLMDEKRVHPRVEINCAGRLVLEDDRLKNDPSRADLLRYRWSDELRHEGLDEVLLQKLVKLMDEEDLHVLEEEDRTRREKAARAEIIVSNISLEGVGFRATGGMELNCHGTIGAVLDFGFELTCTLEILWRQDAGGILSYGARMSDLTVEGARQLRAFVLHEQMKQYYQARRSLAADGNIAESDEPSN
;
A
#
# COMPACT_ATOMS: atom_id res chain seq x y z
N MET A 1 -0.32 -60.92 -54.13
CA MET A 1 -1.68 -60.39 -53.92
C MET A 1 -1.91 -60.41 -52.41
N MET A 2 -2.24 -59.25 -51.82
CA MET A 2 -2.54 -58.98 -50.41
C MET A 2 -1.39 -59.06 -49.38
N GLN A 3 -0.88 -57.89 -49.00
CA GLN A 3 -0.60 -57.48 -47.61
C GLN A 3 -1.02 -56.00 -47.47
N PRO A 4 -1.66 -55.57 -46.36
CA PRO A 4 -1.89 -54.16 -46.08
C PRO A 4 -0.73 -53.56 -45.30
N ASP A 5 -0.30 -52.37 -45.74
CA ASP A 5 0.70 -51.54 -45.09
C ASP A 5 0.22 -50.97 -43.75
N SER A 6 1.15 -50.99 -42.81
CA SER A 6 1.13 -50.31 -41.51
C SER A 6 1.17 -48.78 -41.67
N SER A 7 0.13 -48.07 -41.24
CA SER A 7 0.20 -46.62 -41.01
C SER A 7 0.59 -46.34 -39.57
N SER A 8 1.79 -45.81 -39.37
CA SER A 8 2.30 -45.32 -38.10
C SER A 8 1.66 -44.00 -37.69
N ALA A 9 1.43 -43.88 -36.39
CA ALA A 9 0.98 -42.71 -35.66
C ALA A 9 1.69 -41.40 -36.06
N ALA A 10 0.89 -40.36 -36.35
CA ALA A 10 1.33 -38.98 -36.30
C ALA A 10 0.77 -38.36 -35.01
N GLN A 11 1.69 -37.89 -34.18
CA GLN A 11 1.50 -37.36 -32.84
C GLN A 11 0.69 -36.05 -32.87
N GLU A 12 -0.41 -36.04 -32.13
CA GLU A 12 -1.09 -34.81 -31.70
C GLU A 12 -0.15 -34.04 -30.77
N THR A 13 0.26 -32.85 -31.21
CA THR A 13 0.98 -31.89 -30.36
C THR A 13 -0.05 -31.17 -29.51
N GLU A 14 -0.08 -31.50 -28.22
CA GLU A 14 -0.88 -30.83 -27.19
C GLU A 14 -0.57 -29.32 -27.18
N SER A 15 -1.47 -28.55 -27.79
CA SER A 15 -1.57 -27.10 -27.60
C SER A 15 -2.03 -26.86 -26.15
N LYS A 16 -1.11 -26.43 -25.28
CA LYS A 16 -1.44 -25.94 -23.93
C LYS A 16 -2.42 -24.77 -24.08
N ARG A 17 -3.71 -25.05 -23.87
CA ARG A 17 -4.78 -24.04 -23.80
C ARG A 17 -4.41 -23.01 -22.74
N ALA A 18 -4.27 -21.76 -23.16
CA ALA A 18 -4.29 -20.62 -22.26
C ALA A 18 -5.63 -20.66 -21.50
N VAL A 19 -5.57 -20.86 -20.19
CA VAL A 19 -6.74 -20.73 -19.32
C VAL A 19 -7.02 -19.24 -19.21
N TYR A 20 -8.09 -18.79 -19.86
CA TYR A 20 -8.65 -17.46 -19.62
C TYR A 20 -9.53 -17.57 -18.37
N PRO A 21 -9.19 -16.94 -17.24
CA PRO A 21 -10.09 -16.91 -16.12
C PRO A 21 -11.28 -16.01 -16.48
N GLU A 22 -12.45 -16.63 -16.63
CA GLU A 22 -13.72 -15.90 -16.56
C GLU A 22 -13.90 -15.36 -15.13
N ASP A 23 -14.52 -14.18 -15.08
CA ASP A 23 -14.88 -13.36 -13.92
C ASP A 23 -14.73 -13.98 -12.51
N GLY A 24 -13.86 -13.35 -11.70
CA GLY A 24 -14.05 -13.29 -10.25
C GLY A 24 -13.07 -14.06 -9.36
N ILE A 25 -12.11 -14.81 -9.90
CA ILE A 25 -11.10 -15.48 -9.06
C ILE A 25 -9.87 -14.59 -8.91
N GLU A 26 -9.75 -13.99 -7.73
CA GLU A 26 -8.56 -13.33 -7.23
C GLU A 26 -7.39 -14.32 -7.30
N THR A 27 -6.51 -14.14 -8.28
CA THR A 27 -5.40 -15.06 -8.50
C THR A 27 -4.24 -14.64 -7.62
N THR A 28 -3.83 -15.53 -6.73
CA THR A 28 -2.68 -15.28 -5.87
C THR A 28 -1.37 -15.49 -6.64
N LEU A 29 -0.50 -14.48 -6.59
CA LEU A 29 0.80 -14.42 -7.23
C LEU A 29 1.89 -14.39 -6.16
N ILE A 30 3.01 -15.06 -6.39
CA ILE A 30 4.18 -14.99 -5.50
C ILE A 30 5.23 -14.14 -6.20
N PRO A 31 5.53 -12.90 -5.75
CA PRO A 31 6.44 -12.00 -6.45
C PRO A 31 7.79 -12.62 -6.79
N ALA A 32 8.38 -13.36 -5.84
CA ALA A 32 9.66 -14.02 -6.01
C ALA A 32 9.70 -15.04 -7.17
N LEU A 33 8.56 -15.63 -7.54
CA LEU A 33 8.47 -16.54 -8.68
C LEU A 33 8.26 -15.82 -10.01
N LEU A 34 7.79 -14.57 -9.98
CA LEU A 34 7.53 -13.77 -11.17
C LEU A 34 8.77 -12.97 -11.60
N LEU A 35 9.60 -12.52 -10.66
CA LEU A 35 10.82 -11.77 -10.98
C LEU A 35 11.76 -12.58 -11.87
N GLY A 36 12.30 -11.94 -12.92
CA GLY A 36 13.12 -12.57 -13.95
C GLY A 36 12.35 -13.41 -14.97
N SER A 37 11.03 -13.52 -14.84
CA SER A 37 10.20 -14.27 -15.80
C SER A 37 10.07 -13.56 -17.13
N ARG A 38 9.87 -14.35 -18.20
CA ARG A 38 9.60 -13.80 -19.53
C ARG A 38 8.25 -13.11 -19.54
N ALA A 39 8.23 -11.89 -20.05
CA ALA A 39 7.04 -11.08 -20.19
C ALA A 39 6.79 -10.74 -21.66
N PHE A 40 5.53 -10.55 -22.01
CA PHE A 40 5.10 -10.03 -23.31
C PHE A 40 4.17 -8.86 -23.07
N VAL A 41 4.51 -7.73 -23.68
CA VAL A 41 3.70 -6.52 -23.67
C VAL A 41 3.01 -6.38 -25.01
N GLU A 42 1.68 -6.36 -25.01
CA GLU A 42 0.85 -6.31 -26.20
C GLU A 42 -0.05 -5.07 -26.19
N GLN A 43 -0.05 -4.33 -27.29
CA GLN A 43 -0.91 -3.17 -27.52
C GLN A 43 -1.38 -3.14 -28.97
N GLN A 44 -2.67 -3.40 -29.22
CA GLN A 44 -3.24 -3.45 -30.57
C GLN A 44 -2.44 -4.39 -31.49
N GLN A 45 -1.67 -3.85 -32.44
CA GLN A 45 -0.81 -4.58 -33.39
C GLN A 45 0.68 -4.61 -32.98
N LEU A 46 1.02 -4.04 -31.83
CA LEU A 46 2.37 -4.01 -31.28
C LEU A 46 2.51 -5.13 -30.25
N SER A 47 3.57 -5.92 -30.37
CA SER A 47 4.02 -6.82 -29.32
C SER A 47 5.52 -6.64 -29.09
N ALA A 48 5.92 -6.70 -27.82
CA ALA A 48 7.32 -6.67 -27.43
C ALA A 48 7.59 -7.74 -26.36
N PRO A 49 8.55 -8.65 -26.60
CA PRO A 49 9.05 -9.52 -25.54
C PRO A 49 9.88 -8.70 -24.56
N GLY A 50 9.93 -9.17 -23.32
CA GLY A 50 10.71 -8.56 -22.26
C GLY A 50 10.90 -9.49 -21.07
N THR A 51 11.43 -8.93 -19.99
CA THR A 51 11.67 -9.62 -18.72
C THR A 51 11.07 -8.81 -17.59
N LEU A 52 10.30 -9.44 -16.70
CA LEU A 52 9.78 -8.78 -15.50
C LEU A 52 10.93 -8.52 -14.53
N THR A 53 11.28 -7.26 -14.29
CA THR A 53 12.42 -6.88 -13.43
C THR A 53 11.98 -6.38 -12.06
N LEU A 54 10.76 -5.87 -11.94
CA LEU A 54 10.21 -5.38 -10.68
C LEU A 54 8.72 -5.72 -10.59
N LEU A 55 8.31 -6.09 -9.38
CA LEU A 55 6.92 -6.17 -8.97
C LEU A 55 6.85 -5.77 -7.49
N GLU A 56 6.50 -4.51 -7.23
CA GLU A 56 6.42 -3.95 -5.89
C GLU A 56 5.27 -2.94 -5.84
N GLY A 57 4.31 -3.15 -4.93
CA GLY A 57 3.15 -2.27 -4.90
C GLY A 57 2.41 -2.22 -6.22
N ASP A 58 1.88 -1.03 -6.53
CA ASP A 58 1.17 -0.75 -7.77
C ASP A 58 2.14 -0.68 -8.98
N LEU A 59 3.43 -0.93 -8.80
CA LEU A 59 4.46 -0.77 -9.82
C LEU A 59 4.96 -2.13 -10.35
N ILE A 60 4.83 -2.28 -11.66
CA ILE A 60 5.50 -3.32 -12.44
C ILE A 60 6.58 -2.67 -13.28
N GLU A 61 7.76 -3.28 -13.37
CA GLU A 61 8.73 -2.92 -14.40
C GLU A 61 9.09 -4.10 -15.29
N ILE A 62 9.15 -3.82 -16.59
CA ILE A 62 9.55 -4.77 -17.61
C ILE A 62 10.70 -4.19 -18.41
N GLU A 63 11.77 -4.95 -18.50
CA GLU A 63 12.85 -4.67 -19.44
C GLU A 63 12.41 -5.05 -20.86
N VAL A 64 12.45 -4.11 -21.80
CA VAL A 64 12.06 -4.29 -23.21
C VAL A 64 13.00 -3.49 -24.10
N GLU A 65 13.33 -3.98 -25.29
CA GLU A 65 14.31 -3.32 -26.17
C GLU A 65 13.83 -1.98 -26.76
N SER A 66 12.52 -1.86 -27.05
CA SER A 66 11.95 -0.70 -27.76
C SER A 66 10.74 -0.09 -27.01
N PRO A 67 10.96 0.51 -25.82
CA PRO A 67 9.90 1.06 -24.98
C PRO A 67 9.20 2.28 -25.60
N ASP A 68 9.86 3.00 -26.52
CA ASP A 68 9.33 4.21 -27.15
C ASP A 68 8.09 3.96 -28.04
N ARG A 69 7.88 2.71 -28.44
CA ARG A 69 6.71 2.28 -29.23
C ARG A 69 5.40 2.31 -28.44
N PHE A 70 5.48 2.29 -27.12
CA PHE A 70 4.34 2.36 -26.23
C PHE A 70 4.14 3.79 -25.76
N ARG A 71 2.89 4.26 -25.62
CA ARG A 71 2.60 5.62 -25.15
C ARG A 71 2.18 5.60 -23.68
N LEU A 72 2.49 6.67 -22.97
CA LEU A 72 2.06 6.86 -21.58
C LEU A 72 0.53 6.94 -21.52
N GLY A 73 -0.05 6.28 -20.52
CA GLY A 73 -1.50 6.18 -20.29
C GLY A 73 -2.19 5.10 -21.10
N ASP A 74 -1.54 4.54 -22.12
CA ASP A 74 -2.20 3.56 -23.00
C ASP A 74 -2.48 2.24 -22.26
N PRO A 75 -3.68 1.66 -22.45
CA PRO A 75 -3.99 0.34 -21.97
C PRO A 75 -3.25 -0.71 -22.79
N ILE A 76 -2.67 -1.68 -22.09
CA ILE A 76 -1.89 -2.77 -22.67
C ILE A 76 -2.28 -4.09 -22.00
N TRP A 77 -1.96 -5.19 -22.69
CA TRP A 77 -1.99 -6.51 -22.10
C TRP A 77 -0.57 -6.92 -21.73
N LEU A 78 -0.39 -7.33 -20.49
CA LEU A 78 0.83 -7.92 -20.00
C LEU A 78 0.60 -9.43 -19.80
N THR A 79 1.44 -10.26 -20.44
CA THR A 79 1.49 -11.70 -20.19
C THR A 79 2.83 -12.06 -19.54
N VAL A 80 2.83 -12.58 -18.33
CA VAL A 80 4.02 -13.06 -17.61
C VAL A 80 4.03 -14.58 -17.59
N ASN A 81 5.08 -15.18 -18.12
CA ASN A 81 5.28 -16.63 -18.13
C ASN A 81 6.35 -17.00 -17.12
N SER A 82 5.90 -17.53 -15.98
CA SER A 82 6.72 -17.91 -14.84
C SER A 82 6.71 -19.42 -14.60
N PRO A 83 7.59 -19.95 -13.72
CA PRO A 83 7.52 -21.35 -13.31
C PRO A 83 6.19 -21.73 -12.65
N SER A 84 5.49 -20.80 -11.99
CA SER A 84 4.20 -21.06 -11.33
C SER A 84 3.00 -20.99 -12.27
N GLY A 85 3.17 -20.48 -13.50
CA GLY A 85 2.09 -20.37 -14.47
C GLY A 85 2.25 -19.20 -15.45
N SER A 86 1.25 -19.09 -16.34
CA SER A 86 1.10 -17.97 -17.27
C SER A 86 0.00 -17.04 -16.77
N TYR A 87 0.34 -15.77 -16.58
CA TYR A 87 -0.56 -14.76 -16.03
C TYR A 87 -0.76 -13.65 -17.04
N ARG A 88 -2.00 -13.43 -17.47
CA ARG A 88 -2.37 -12.36 -18.39
C ARG A 88 -3.19 -11.30 -17.65
N MET A 89 -2.75 -10.06 -17.72
CA MET A 89 -3.38 -8.94 -17.02
C MET A 89 -3.48 -7.70 -17.91
N SER A 90 -4.58 -6.96 -17.76
CA SER A 90 -4.72 -5.65 -18.39
C SER A 90 -4.11 -4.61 -17.46
N THR A 91 -3.23 -3.77 -18.00
CA THR A 91 -2.50 -2.74 -17.26
C THR A 91 -2.35 -1.50 -18.13
N ARG A 92 -1.71 -0.44 -17.61
CA ARG A 92 -1.43 0.80 -18.32
C ARG A 92 0.04 1.16 -18.20
N VAL A 93 0.57 1.79 -19.25
CA VAL A 93 1.93 2.33 -19.24
C VAL A 93 1.95 3.61 -18.43
N ILE A 94 2.72 3.65 -17.35
CA ILE A 94 2.83 4.81 -16.45
C ILE A 94 4.21 5.49 -16.54
N GLY A 95 5.21 4.82 -17.12
CA GLY A 95 6.53 5.39 -17.34
C GLY A 95 7.30 4.69 -18.46
N ARG A 96 8.22 5.42 -19.08
CA ARG A 96 9.11 4.91 -20.14
C ARG A 96 10.53 5.33 -19.86
N ARG A 97 11.48 4.43 -20.08
CA ARG A 97 12.91 4.65 -19.91
C ARG A 97 13.67 3.90 -20.99
N PRO A 98 14.95 4.23 -21.24
CA PRO A 98 15.80 3.40 -22.07
C PRO A 98 15.79 1.96 -21.55
N LYS A 99 15.38 1.03 -22.43
CA LYS A 99 15.25 -0.40 -22.16
C LYS A 99 14.20 -0.84 -21.12
N SER A 100 13.34 0.04 -20.60
CA SER A 100 12.28 -0.41 -19.67
C SER A 100 10.96 0.34 -19.77
N LEU A 101 9.89 -0.37 -19.40
CA LEU A 101 8.54 0.15 -19.24
C LEU A 101 8.10 -0.02 -17.79
N ALA A 102 7.53 1.05 -17.23
CA ALA A 102 6.84 1.01 -15.94
C ALA A 102 5.34 0.91 -16.18
N LEU A 103 4.69 -0.07 -15.55
CA LEU A 103 3.28 -0.40 -15.70
C LEU A 103 2.58 -0.44 -14.34
N LEU A 104 1.25 -0.37 -14.33
CA LEU A 104 0.44 -0.40 -13.12
C LEU A 104 -0.01 -1.83 -12.75
N PHE A 105 0.23 -2.29 -11.52
CA PHE A 105 -0.27 -3.59 -11.08
C PHE A 105 -1.79 -3.56 -10.80
N PRO A 106 -2.59 -4.46 -11.40
CA PRO A 106 -4.04 -4.49 -11.20
C PRO A 106 -4.42 -5.33 -9.97
N TYR A 107 -4.29 -4.75 -8.77
CA TYR A 107 -4.63 -5.39 -7.50
C TYR A 107 -6.08 -5.85 -7.37
N GLU A 108 -6.98 -5.35 -8.22
CA GLU A 108 -8.38 -5.77 -8.22
C GLU A 108 -8.57 -7.23 -8.67
N ARG A 109 -7.54 -7.81 -9.31
CA ARG A 109 -7.59 -9.18 -9.89
C ARG A 109 -6.54 -10.13 -9.31
N PHE A 110 -5.51 -9.59 -8.68
CA PHE A 110 -4.37 -10.38 -8.21
C PHE A 110 -3.97 -9.97 -6.80
N ARG A 111 -3.71 -10.96 -5.94
CA ARG A 111 -3.07 -10.76 -4.63
C ARG A 111 -1.62 -11.17 -4.68
N LEU A 112 -0.73 -10.40 -4.06
CA LEU A 112 0.66 -10.80 -3.86
C LEU A 112 0.78 -11.55 -2.53
N MET A 113 1.28 -12.80 -2.60
CA MET A 113 1.58 -13.64 -1.44
C MET A 113 2.93 -13.26 -0.83
N ASP A 114 3.05 -13.43 0.49
CA ASP A 114 4.23 -13.06 1.31
C ASP A 114 4.57 -11.57 1.41
N GLU A 115 3.79 -10.70 0.77
CA GLU A 115 3.87 -9.26 0.97
C GLU A 115 3.29 -8.91 2.35
N LYS A 116 4.14 -8.61 3.34
CA LYS A 116 3.70 -8.25 4.70
C LYS A 116 2.84 -6.98 4.75
N ARG A 117 2.81 -6.21 3.66
CA ARG A 117 2.00 -4.99 3.49
C ARG A 117 1.30 -5.02 2.14
N VAL A 118 -0.02 -5.12 2.14
CA VAL A 118 -0.82 -5.04 0.91
C VAL A 118 -0.56 -3.74 0.14
N HIS A 119 -0.25 -2.66 0.84
CA HIS A 119 0.11 -1.36 0.27
C HIS A 119 1.47 -0.90 0.79
N PRO A 120 2.49 -0.74 -0.09
CA PRO A 120 3.78 -0.22 0.32
C PRO A 120 3.62 1.21 0.85
N ARG A 121 4.41 1.55 1.87
CA ARG A 121 4.43 2.88 2.45
C ARG A 121 5.44 3.74 1.72
N VAL A 122 5.08 4.99 1.46
CA VAL A 122 5.99 6.02 0.97
C VAL A 122 6.35 6.96 2.10
N GLU A 123 7.63 7.24 2.25
CA GLU A 123 8.11 8.31 3.13
C GLU A 123 7.79 9.68 2.52
N ILE A 124 7.14 10.53 3.31
CA ILE A 124 6.71 11.87 2.90
C ILE A 124 6.91 12.86 4.06
N ASN A 125 6.77 14.15 3.78
CA ASN A 125 6.82 15.19 4.81
C ASN A 125 5.75 16.23 4.50
N CYS A 126 4.52 15.91 4.86
CA CYS A 126 3.33 16.68 4.52
C CYS A 126 2.65 17.19 5.78
N ALA A 127 2.06 18.38 5.71
CA ALA A 127 1.31 18.94 6.82
C ALA A 127 -0.09 18.31 6.91
N GLY A 128 -0.69 18.39 8.08
CA GLY A 128 -2.08 18.04 8.31
C GLY A 128 -2.58 18.67 9.60
N ARG A 129 -3.88 18.56 9.82
CA ARG A 129 -4.53 18.98 11.07
C ARG A 129 -5.49 17.90 11.53
N LEU A 130 -5.58 17.74 12.84
CA LEU A 130 -6.60 16.90 13.44
C LEU A 130 -7.90 17.71 13.57
N VAL A 131 -9.02 17.07 13.32
CA VAL A 131 -10.34 17.70 13.27
C VAL A 131 -11.29 16.85 14.11
N LEU A 132 -11.96 17.49 15.09
CA LEU A 132 -12.99 16.84 15.91
C LEU A 132 -14.38 16.83 15.26
N GLU A 133 -14.54 17.50 14.12
CA GLU A 133 -15.83 17.81 13.51
C GLU A 133 -16.13 16.92 12.31
N ASP A 134 -16.37 15.63 12.54
CA ASP A 134 -17.22 14.88 11.62
C ASP A 134 -18.49 14.46 12.36
N ASP A 135 -19.66 14.78 11.78
CA ASP A 135 -20.99 14.47 12.32
C ASP A 135 -21.20 12.97 12.60
N ARG A 136 -20.30 12.11 12.09
CA ARG A 136 -20.23 10.65 12.32
C ARG A 136 -19.55 10.25 13.63
N LEU A 137 -18.79 11.15 14.26
CA LEU A 137 -18.19 11.00 15.60
C LEU A 137 -19.15 11.37 16.74
N LYS A 138 -20.45 11.60 16.45
CA LYS A 138 -21.50 11.86 17.46
C LYS A 138 -21.74 10.74 18.48
N ASN A 139 -21.09 9.59 18.32
CA ASN A 139 -21.07 8.62 19.40
C ASN A 139 -19.99 9.07 20.38
N ASP A 140 -20.43 9.69 21.48
CA ASP A 140 -19.58 9.78 22.67
C ASP A 140 -19.03 8.39 22.97
N PRO A 141 -17.71 8.27 23.20
CA PRO A 141 -17.08 7.00 23.49
C PRO A 141 -17.81 6.39 24.67
N SER A 142 -18.15 5.11 24.59
CA SER A 142 -18.77 4.49 25.75
C SER A 142 -17.79 4.55 26.93
N ARG A 143 -18.32 4.47 28.15
CA ARG A 143 -17.46 4.35 29.35
C ARG A 143 -16.48 3.18 29.26
N ALA A 144 -16.87 2.12 28.55
CA ALA A 144 -15.99 0.98 28.28
C ALA A 144 -14.85 1.35 27.32
N ASP A 145 -15.11 2.18 26.31
CA ASP A 145 -14.08 2.70 25.39
C ASP A 145 -13.09 3.61 26.13
N LEU A 146 -13.58 4.50 26.98
CA LEU A 146 -12.73 5.36 27.81
C LEU A 146 -11.78 4.57 28.71
N LEU A 147 -12.28 3.49 29.34
CA LEU A 147 -11.45 2.59 30.14
C LEU A 147 -10.47 1.79 29.30
N ARG A 148 -10.91 1.31 28.14
CA ARG A 148 -10.03 0.63 27.18
C ARG A 148 -8.89 1.56 26.78
N TYR A 149 -9.15 2.85 26.53
CA TYR A 149 -8.12 3.83 26.20
C TYR A 149 -7.14 4.07 27.34
N ARG A 150 -7.63 4.32 28.55
CA ARG A 150 -6.78 4.56 29.73
C ARG A 150 -5.88 3.36 30.02
N TRP A 151 -6.43 2.15 29.94
CA TRP A 151 -5.70 0.94 30.34
C TRP A 151 -4.95 0.23 29.23
N SER A 152 -5.26 0.48 27.96
CA SER A 152 -4.41 0.05 26.84
C SER A 152 -2.99 0.61 27.00
N ASP A 153 -2.89 1.88 27.40
CA ASP A 153 -1.62 2.57 27.65
C ASP A 153 -0.89 2.04 28.89
N GLU A 154 -1.62 1.73 29.97
CA GLU A 154 -1.04 1.23 31.23
C GLU A 154 -0.66 -0.26 31.17
N LEU A 155 -1.47 -1.09 30.51
CA LEU A 155 -1.32 -2.55 30.54
C LEU A 155 -0.56 -3.11 29.34
N ARG A 156 -0.38 -2.34 28.26
CA ARG A 156 0.23 -2.79 26.99
C ARG A 156 -0.32 -4.12 26.47
N HIS A 157 -1.59 -4.43 26.78
CA HIS A 157 -2.18 -5.73 26.53
C HIS A 157 -3.43 -5.59 25.65
N GLU A 158 -3.45 -6.27 24.50
CA GLU A 158 -4.57 -6.27 23.53
C GLU A 158 -5.81 -7.07 24.01
N GLY A 159 -5.80 -7.56 25.26
CA GLY A 159 -6.71 -8.60 25.75
C GLY A 159 -7.84 -8.15 26.67
N LEU A 160 -8.15 -6.86 26.76
CA LEU A 160 -9.30 -6.39 27.54
C LEU A 160 -10.60 -6.73 26.79
N ASP A 161 -11.19 -7.88 27.15
CA ASP A 161 -12.46 -8.29 26.58
C ASP A 161 -13.58 -7.30 26.95
N GLU A 162 -14.56 -7.17 26.07
CA GLU A 162 -15.68 -6.24 26.21
C GLU A 162 -16.49 -6.51 27.48
N VAL A 163 -16.55 -7.77 27.91
CA VAL A 163 -17.31 -8.22 29.08
C VAL A 163 -16.66 -7.73 30.38
N LEU A 164 -15.33 -7.76 30.47
CA LEU A 164 -14.58 -7.28 31.62
C LEU A 164 -14.66 -5.76 31.71
N LEU A 165 -14.51 -5.05 30.58
CA LEU A 165 -14.68 -3.59 30.53
C LEU A 165 -16.06 -3.18 31.03
N GLN A 166 -17.13 -3.85 30.60
CA GLN A 166 -18.48 -3.58 31.09
C GLN A 166 -18.66 -3.88 32.58
N LYS A 167 -17.97 -4.88 33.13
CA LYS A 167 -17.99 -5.15 34.58
C LYS A 167 -17.24 -4.07 35.36
N LEU A 168 -16.13 -3.58 34.82
CA LEU A 168 -15.33 -2.52 35.43
C LEU A 168 -16.10 -1.20 35.47
N VAL A 169 -16.78 -0.83 34.37
CA VAL A 169 -17.67 0.33 34.35
C VAL A 169 -18.73 0.25 35.46
N LYS A 170 -19.24 -0.94 35.78
CA LYS A 170 -20.23 -1.15 36.86
C LYS A 170 -19.64 -1.09 38.27
N LEU A 171 -18.33 -1.25 38.41
CA LEU A 171 -17.62 -1.25 39.69
C LEU A 171 -17.03 0.11 40.04
N MET A 172 -16.89 1.01 39.06
CA MET A 172 -16.46 2.39 39.27
C MET A 172 -17.62 3.24 39.79
N ASP A 173 -17.30 4.22 40.61
CA ASP A 173 -18.28 5.22 41.03
C ASP A 173 -18.51 6.28 39.94
N GLU A 174 -19.59 7.05 40.10
CA GLU A 174 -19.97 8.08 39.12
C GLU A 174 -18.97 9.24 39.06
N GLU A 175 -18.22 9.48 40.14
CA GLU A 175 -17.25 10.56 40.24
C GLU A 175 -16.00 10.25 39.39
N ASP A 176 -15.45 9.03 39.49
CA ASP A 176 -14.32 8.56 38.69
C ASP A 176 -14.66 8.52 37.18
N LEU A 177 -15.89 8.11 36.85
CA LEU A 177 -16.38 8.11 35.47
C LEU A 177 -16.49 9.53 34.90
N HIS A 178 -16.98 10.48 35.69
CA HIS A 178 -17.07 11.89 35.27
C HIS A 178 -15.69 12.51 35.04
N VAL A 179 -14.71 12.20 35.90
CA VAL A 179 -13.31 12.65 35.70
C VAL A 179 -12.75 12.15 34.37
N LEU A 180 -12.99 10.88 34.02
CA LEU A 180 -12.54 10.31 32.75
C LEU A 180 -13.17 11.00 31.54
N GLU A 181 -14.47 11.30 31.61
CA GLU A 181 -15.21 11.99 30.55
C GLU A 181 -14.71 13.43 30.35
N GLU A 182 -14.39 14.17 31.43
CA GLU A 182 -13.84 15.54 31.37
C GLU A 182 -12.39 15.58 30.84
N GLU A 183 -11.55 14.62 31.26
CA GLU A 183 -10.18 14.50 30.75
C GLU A 183 -10.16 14.22 29.25
N ASP A 184 -11.04 13.34 28.78
CA ASP A 184 -11.16 13.05 27.34
C ASP A 184 -11.67 14.24 26.55
N ARG A 185 -12.63 15.00 27.09
CA ARG A 185 -13.12 16.24 26.47
C ARG A 185 -12.01 17.28 26.30
N THR A 186 -11.27 17.54 27.37
CA THR A 186 -10.15 18.49 27.35
C THR A 186 -9.06 18.06 26.36
N ARG A 187 -8.76 16.75 26.33
CA ARG A 187 -7.79 16.15 25.38
C ARG A 187 -8.25 16.34 23.93
N ARG A 188 -9.52 16.04 23.65
CA ARG A 188 -10.13 16.21 22.34
C ARG A 188 -10.00 17.65 21.88
N GLU A 189 -10.40 18.62 22.71
CA GLU A 189 -10.30 20.05 22.39
C GLU A 189 -8.87 20.49 22.04
N LYS A 190 -7.87 19.98 22.77
CA LYS A 190 -6.46 20.22 22.45
C LYS A 190 -6.09 19.60 21.10
N ALA A 191 -6.61 18.42 20.80
CA ALA A 191 -6.36 17.71 19.55
C ALA A 191 -6.98 18.40 18.33
N ALA A 192 -8.17 19.01 18.43
CA ALA A 192 -8.77 19.79 17.34
C ALA A 192 -7.89 20.93 16.80
N ARG A 193 -6.91 21.37 17.57
CA ARG A 193 -6.01 22.47 17.20
C ARG A 193 -4.60 22.00 16.90
N ALA A 194 -4.35 20.70 16.95
CA ALA A 194 -3.02 20.15 16.76
C ALA A 194 -2.68 20.03 15.27
N GLU A 195 -1.58 20.68 14.89
CA GLU A 195 -0.93 20.45 13.61
C GLU A 195 -0.13 19.15 13.68
N ILE A 196 -0.25 18.36 12.63
CA ILE A 196 0.47 17.10 12.46
C ILE A 196 1.37 17.15 11.23
N ILE A 197 2.47 16.41 11.29
CA ILE A 197 3.38 16.20 10.18
C ILE A 197 3.35 14.73 9.82
N VAL A 198 2.84 14.42 8.63
CA VAL A 198 2.80 13.06 8.10
C VAL A 198 4.20 12.67 7.62
N SER A 199 4.74 11.59 8.20
CA SER A 199 6.07 11.05 7.89
C SER A 199 6.03 9.93 6.87
N ASN A 200 4.98 9.10 6.88
CA ASN A 200 4.78 8.09 5.86
C ASN A 200 3.30 7.77 5.66
N ILE A 201 2.96 7.24 4.48
CA ILE A 201 1.59 6.92 4.13
C ILE A 201 1.51 5.72 3.19
N SER A 202 0.43 4.95 3.31
CA SER A 202 -0.06 3.97 2.33
C SER A 202 -1.55 4.22 2.06
N LEU A 203 -2.22 3.32 1.32
CA LEU A 203 -3.67 3.48 1.07
C LEU A 203 -4.53 3.30 2.33
N GLU A 204 -4.03 2.59 3.33
CA GLU A 204 -4.79 2.22 4.54
C GLU A 204 -4.18 2.78 5.82
N GLY A 205 -2.94 3.25 5.80
CA GLY A 205 -2.22 3.62 7.02
C GLY A 205 -1.41 4.89 6.86
N VAL A 206 -1.26 5.61 7.96
CA VAL A 206 -0.49 6.84 8.02
C VAL A 206 0.39 6.85 9.26
N GLY A 207 1.63 7.24 9.09
CA GLY A 207 2.56 7.57 10.17
C GLY A 207 2.66 9.09 10.27
N PHE A 208 2.46 9.65 11.46
CA PHE A 208 2.56 11.09 11.66
C PHE A 208 3.15 11.45 13.02
N ARG A 209 3.59 12.70 13.14
CA ARG A 209 4.07 13.31 14.37
C ARG A 209 3.16 14.46 14.74
N ALA A 210 2.74 14.53 16.00
CA ALA A 210 1.92 15.63 16.50
C ALA A 210 2.80 16.71 17.15
N THR A 211 2.48 17.97 16.86
CA THR A 211 3.10 19.11 17.56
C THR A 211 2.28 19.48 18.80
N GLY A 212 2.89 20.16 19.77
CA GLY A 212 2.17 20.71 20.94
C GLY A 212 1.96 19.76 22.12
N GLY A 213 2.71 18.66 22.21
CA GLY A 213 2.63 17.72 23.34
C GLY A 213 1.22 17.15 23.49
N MET A 214 0.59 16.84 22.36
CA MET A 214 -0.70 16.17 22.33
C MET A 214 -0.46 14.67 22.49
N GLU A 215 -1.18 14.06 23.42
CA GLU A 215 -1.14 12.63 23.66
C GLU A 215 -2.42 12.00 23.11
N LEU A 216 -2.28 11.26 22.02
CA LEU A 216 -3.35 10.39 21.51
C LEU A 216 -3.20 8.99 22.11
N ASN A 217 -4.33 8.41 22.54
CA ASN A 217 -4.37 7.06 23.07
C ASN A 217 -4.37 6.03 21.94
N CYS A 218 -3.77 4.86 22.19
CA CYS A 218 -3.90 3.73 21.29
C CYS A 218 -5.39 3.31 21.18
N HIS A 219 -5.80 2.90 19.99
CA HIS A 219 -7.16 2.57 19.58
C HIS A 219 -8.17 3.72 19.57
N GLY A 220 -7.74 4.95 19.88
CA GLY A 220 -8.58 6.13 19.73
C GLY A 220 -8.84 6.43 18.25
N THR A 221 -10.04 6.92 17.94
CA THR A 221 -10.39 7.45 16.61
C THR A 221 -10.43 8.96 16.63
N ILE A 222 -9.88 9.60 15.60
CA ILE A 222 -9.87 11.05 15.46
C ILE A 222 -10.00 11.45 13.99
N GLY A 223 -10.79 12.47 13.69
CA GLY A 223 -10.83 13.03 12.35
C GLY A 223 -9.52 13.74 12.01
N ALA A 224 -9.14 13.73 10.74
CA ALA A 224 -7.98 14.44 10.25
C ALA A 224 -8.22 15.00 8.85
N VAL A 225 -7.55 16.11 8.57
CA VAL A 225 -7.40 16.66 7.22
C VAL A 225 -5.92 16.69 6.91
N LEU A 226 -5.52 15.89 5.93
CA LEU A 226 -4.13 15.75 5.49
C LEU A 226 -3.91 16.56 4.21
N ASP A 227 -2.81 17.31 4.11
CA ASP A 227 -2.50 18.13 2.93
C ASP A 227 -1.36 17.51 2.12
N PHE A 228 -1.71 16.91 0.99
CA PHE A 228 -0.77 16.31 0.04
C PHE A 228 -0.63 17.15 -1.25
N GLY A 229 -0.99 18.44 -1.20
CA GLY A 229 -1.31 19.25 -2.38
C GLY A 229 -2.78 19.16 -2.79
N PHE A 230 -3.55 18.35 -2.07
CA PHE A 230 -5.01 18.31 -2.01
C PHE A 230 -5.39 17.99 -0.56
N GLU A 231 -6.53 18.50 -0.10
CA GLU A 231 -7.04 18.19 1.24
C GLU A 231 -7.72 16.81 1.23
N LEU A 232 -7.21 15.90 2.04
CA LEU A 232 -7.79 14.58 2.27
C LEU A 232 -8.40 14.51 3.68
N THR A 233 -9.73 14.51 3.75
CA THR A 233 -10.46 14.25 4.99
C THR A 233 -10.59 12.76 5.24
N CYS A 234 -10.20 12.31 6.43
CA CYS A 234 -10.30 10.91 6.85
C CYS A 234 -10.44 10.77 8.36
N THR A 235 -10.82 9.56 8.81
CA THR A 235 -10.75 9.17 10.21
C THR A 235 -9.46 8.39 10.44
N LEU A 236 -8.75 8.70 11.52
CA LEU A 236 -7.53 8.03 11.95
C LEU A 236 -7.81 7.20 13.20
N GLU A 237 -7.67 5.89 13.10
CA GLU A 237 -7.64 4.97 14.24
C GLU A 237 -6.19 4.74 14.67
N ILE A 238 -5.81 5.22 15.85
CA ILE A 238 -4.43 5.13 16.34
C ILE A 238 -4.11 3.68 16.68
N LEU A 239 -3.11 3.09 16.03
CA LEU A 239 -2.71 1.70 16.26
C LEU A 239 -1.56 1.59 17.27
N TRP A 240 -0.62 2.53 17.23
CA TRP A 240 0.53 2.54 18.13
C TRP A 240 1.09 3.95 18.30
N ARG A 241 1.80 4.13 19.40
CA ARG A 241 2.52 5.35 19.78
C ARG A 241 3.97 5.02 20.11
N GLN A 242 4.89 5.89 19.68
CA GLN A 242 6.30 5.80 20.00
C GLN A 242 6.82 7.17 20.44
N ASP A 243 7.50 7.21 21.59
CA ASP A 243 8.26 8.37 22.03
C ASP A 243 9.73 8.15 21.68
N ALA A 244 10.25 8.98 20.77
CA ALA A 244 11.66 8.99 20.42
C ALA A 244 12.23 10.38 20.70
N GLY A 245 12.83 10.55 21.88
CA GLY A 245 13.53 11.78 22.25
C GLY A 245 12.61 12.99 22.46
N GLY A 246 11.39 12.78 22.96
CA GLY A 246 10.42 13.85 23.22
C GLY A 246 9.57 14.21 22.00
N ILE A 247 9.72 13.50 20.89
CA ILE A 247 8.87 13.62 19.71
C ILE A 247 7.94 12.40 19.65
N LEU A 248 6.66 12.64 19.89
CA LEU A 248 5.63 11.62 19.80
C LEU A 248 5.30 11.31 18.34
N SER A 249 5.52 10.06 17.95
CA SER A 249 5.19 9.51 16.64
C SER A 249 4.04 8.52 16.78
N TYR A 250 3.13 8.55 15.83
CA TYR A 250 1.91 7.76 15.82
C TYR A 250 1.83 6.97 14.51
N GLY A 251 1.35 5.74 14.60
CA GLY A 251 0.85 5.01 13.45
C GLY A 251 -0.65 4.85 13.56
N ALA A 252 -1.38 5.22 12.52
CA ALA A 252 -2.82 5.12 12.47
C ALA A 252 -3.30 4.39 11.21
N ARG A 253 -4.47 3.78 11.30
CA ARG A 253 -5.25 3.28 10.16
C ARG A 253 -6.18 4.39 9.70
N MET A 254 -6.26 4.61 8.39
CA MET A 254 -7.18 5.56 7.77
C MET A 254 -8.48 4.86 7.40
N SER A 255 -9.61 5.49 7.70
CA SER A 255 -10.94 5.07 7.27
C SER A 255 -11.76 6.28 6.78
N ASP A 256 -12.98 6.00 6.30
CA ASP A 256 -13.98 7.01 5.89
C ASP A 256 -13.56 7.92 4.73
N LEU A 257 -12.64 7.43 3.89
CA LEU A 257 -12.24 8.14 2.67
C LEU A 257 -13.40 8.19 1.66
N THR A 258 -13.62 9.36 1.06
CA THR A 258 -14.50 9.47 -0.11
C THR A 258 -13.92 8.70 -1.30
N VAL A 259 -14.75 8.27 -2.25
CA VAL A 259 -14.26 7.56 -3.46
C VAL A 259 -13.26 8.41 -4.24
N GLU A 260 -13.47 9.73 -4.28
CA GLU A 260 -12.55 10.67 -4.90
C GLU A 260 -11.24 10.78 -4.10
N GLY A 261 -11.33 10.96 -2.78
CA GLY A 261 -10.16 11.03 -1.90
C GLY A 261 -9.30 9.75 -1.95
N ALA A 262 -9.93 8.58 -1.97
CA ALA A 262 -9.22 7.30 -2.13
C ALA A 262 -8.48 7.21 -3.48
N ARG A 263 -9.08 7.71 -4.58
CA ARG A 263 -8.44 7.76 -5.90
C ARG A 263 -7.26 8.74 -5.92
N GLN A 264 -7.44 9.92 -5.34
CA GLN A 264 -6.39 10.93 -5.23
C GLN A 264 -5.22 10.43 -4.38
N LEU A 265 -5.51 9.82 -3.23
CA LEU A 265 -4.51 9.18 -2.38
C LEU A 265 -3.75 8.09 -3.12
N ARG A 266 -4.44 7.21 -3.86
CA ARG A 266 -3.78 6.17 -4.66
C ARG A 266 -2.85 6.76 -5.72
N ALA A 267 -3.32 7.78 -6.44
CA ALA A 267 -2.49 8.47 -7.43
C ALA A 267 -1.25 9.12 -6.78
N PHE A 268 -1.41 9.74 -5.62
CA PHE A 268 -0.34 10.36 -4.87
C PHE A 268 0.70 9.34 -4.37
N VAL A 269 0.26 8.26 -3.73
CA VAL A 269 1.14 7.19 -3.24
C VAL A 269 1.92 6.58 -4.40
N LEU A 270 1.25 6.25 -5.51
CA LEU A 270 1.90 5.74 -6.71
C LEU A 270 2.95 6.71 -7.26
N HIS A 271 2.64 8.00 -7.30
CA HIS A 271 3.57 9.02 -7.78
C HIS A 271 4.84 9.08 -6.92
N GLU A 272 4.71 9.11 -5.59
CA GLU A 272 5.86 9.12 -4.69
C GLU A 272 6.63 7.78 -4.72
N GLN A 273 5.96 6.64 -4.88
CA GLN A 273 6.62 5.34 -5.09
C GLN A 273 7.51 5.37 -6.34
N MET A 274 6.95 5.82 -7.47
CA MET A 274 7.69 5.94 -8.72
C MET A 274 8.91 6.86 -8.55
N LYS A 275 8.73 8.00 -7.89
CA LYS A 275 9.80 8.98 -7.64
C LYS A 275 10.92 8.38 -6.78
N GLN A 276 10.58 7.72 -5.67
CA GLN A 276 11.56 7.07 -4.79
C GLN A 276 12.31 5.94 -5.50
N TYR A 277 11.60 5.06 -6.20
CA TYR A 277 12.18 3.99 -7.01
C TYR A 277 13.19 4.54 -8.01
N TYR A 278 12.81 5.61 -8.71
CA TYR A 278 13.62 6.25 -9.71
C TYR A 278 14.84 6.99 -9.16
N GLN A 279 14.75 7.54 -7.95
CA GLN A 279 15.88 8.13 -7.24
C GLN A 279 16.87 7.04 -6.78
N ALA A 280 16.39 5.98 -6.15
CA ALA A 280 17.21 4.87 -5.66
C ALA A 280 17.97 4.16 -6.81
N ARG A 281 17.31 3.98 -7.96
CA ARG A 281 17.98 3.40 -9.13
C ARG A 281 19.01 4.35 -9.75
N ARG A 282 18.81 5.66 -9.67
CA ARG A 282 19.78 6.65 -10.17
C ARG A 282 21.03 6.69 -9.29
N SER A 283 20.90 6.56 -7.97
CA SER A 283 22.07 6.47 -7.07
C SER A 283 22.87 5.20 -7.33
N LEU A 284 22.19 4.04 -7.49
CA LEU A 284 22.85 2.77 -7.81
C LEU A 284 23.63 2.83 -9.14
N ALA A 285 23.09 3.50 -10.15
CA ALA A 285 23.78 3.68 -11.44
C ALA A 285 24.95 4.69 -11.37
N ALA A 286 24.88 5.67 -10.47
CA ALA A 286 25.97 6.63 -10.26
C ALA A 286 27.16 6.00 -9.52
N ASP A 287 26.89 5.12 -8.55
CA ASP A 287 27.92 4.43 -7.78
C ASP A 287 28.65 3.34 -8.60
N GLY A 288 27.95 2.70 -9.54
CA GLY A 288 28.56 1.73 -10.47
C GLY A 288 29.55 2.32 -11.48
N ASN A 289 29.43 3.62 -11.80
CA ASN A 289 30.32 4.30 -12.76
C ASN A 289 31.65 4.77 -12.14
N ILE A 290 31.82 4.65 -10.83
CA ILE A 290 33.08 5.03 -10.14
C ILE A 290 34.08 3.86 -10.12
N ALA A 291 33.63 2.62 -10.38
CA ALA A 291 34.47 1.42 -10.31
C ALA A 291 35.21 1.05 -11.61
N GLU A 292 34.92 1.69 -12.75
CA GLU A 292 35.53 1.36 -14.06
C GLU A 292 36.58 2.37 -14.55
N SER A 293 36.94 3.41 -13.78
CA SER A 293 37.94 4.41 -14.19
C SER A 293 39.35 4.23 -13.63
N ASP A 294 39.60 3.18 -12.83
CA ASP A 294 40.94 2.86 -12.29
C ASP A 294 41.51 1.57 -12.93
N GLU A 295 41.64 1.55 -14.27
CA GLU A 295 42.67 0.69 -14.88
C GLU A 295 43.93 1.53 -15.12
N PRO A 296 45.08 1.18 -14.50
CA PRO A 296 46.33 1.85 -14.77
C PRO A 296 46.78 1.44 -16.18
N SER A 297 46.82 2.43 -17.08
CA SER A 297 47.50 2.32 -18.36
C SER A 297 48.94 1.86 -18.14
N ASN A 298 49.24 0.66 -18.63
CA ASN A 298 50.58 0.08 -18.70
C ASN A 298 50.90 -0.26 -20.15
#